data_AF-A0A383CA65-F1
#
_entry.id   AF-A0A383CA65-F1
#
_cell.length_a   1.000
_cell.length_b   1.000
_cell.length_c   1.000
_cell.angle_alpha   90.00
_cell.angle_beta   90.00
_cell.angle_gamma   90.00
#
_symmetry.space_group_name_H-M   'P 1'
#
loop_
_entity.id
_entity.type
_entity.pdbx_description
1 polymer ?
#
loop_
_entity_poly.entity_id
_entity_poly.type
_entity_poly.pdbx_seq_one_letter_code
_entity_poly.pdbx_strand_id
1 'polypeptide(L)'
;MKSICNGIAMQSENKFQNSTDVDVTHAKVLSPKRNTTQAETTQALVEEQLSHFGINAESDYGRALANTAHHLYGAQASVMQLWDITSNTLQGLDKEDRLAYFNAKKFLSFQIAKILDTLQNPFRATYQSLSSGNGSQGHYPLFDNVTALFSATPVVVRTATYVYACTEWVDDAFQGKEFTHQIYSRLLNPTNISLANAIVDMEAGPYAAEYLAWNFNSGMAAIDACLSNVLSHGDVLIVSR
;
A
#
# COMPACT_ATOMS: atom_id res chain seq x y z
N MET A 1 15.55 -69.55 6.10
CA MET A 1 14.84 -70.00 4.88
C MET A 1 14.19 -68.76 4.26
N LYS A 2 14.69 -68.34 3.08
CA LYS A 2 14.13 -67.47 2.02
C LYS A 2 13.26 -66.24 2.42
N SER A 3 13.71 -64.99 2.19
CA SER A 3 13.69 -64.22 0.92
C SER A 3 12.26 -63.69 0.62
N ILE A 4 11.93 -62.43 0.30
CA ILE A 4 12.39 -61.47 -0.76
C ILE A 4 11.83 -60.07 -0.36
N CYS A 5 12.63 -59.04 -0.11
CA CYS A 5 13.01 -57.89 -0.98
C CYS A 5 11.89 -56.98 -1.55
N ASN A 6 12.10 -55.67 -1.29
CA ASN A 6 11.86 -54.47 -2.12
C ASN A 6 10.50 -53.76 -2.09
N GLY A 7 10.54 -52.46 -1.79
CA GLY A 7 9.40 -51.56 -1.99
C GLY A 7 9.54 -50.14 -1.45
N ILE A 8 10.56 -49.41 -1.90
CA ILE A 8 10.56 -47.93 -2.09
C ILE A 8 10.43 -47.07 -0.82
N ALA A 9 11.57 -46.61 -0.32
CA ALA A 9 11.67 -45.38 0.45
C ALA A 9 11.32 -44.20 -0.47
N MET A 10 10.08 -43.72 -0.40
CA MET A 10 9.69 -42.43 -0.99
C MET A 10 10.14 -41.34 -0.02
N GLN A 11 11.42 -40.94 -0.14
CA GLN A 11 11.83 -39.61 0.25
C GLN A 11 11.02 -38.64 -0.61
N SER A 12 9.95 -38.06 -0.05
CA SER A 12 9.40 -36.83 -0.58
C SER A 12 10.40 -35.73 -0.26
N GLU A 13 11.43 -35.63 -1.11
CA GLU A 13 12.13 -34.37 -1.31
C GLU A 13 11.09 -33.37 -1.80
N ASN A 14 10.43 -32.72 -0.84
CA ASN A 14 9.68 -31.51 -1.07
C ASN A 14 10.72 -30.46 -1.42
N LYS A 15 11.13 -30.46 -2.69
CA LYS A 15 11.88 -29.36 -3.29
C LYS A 15 10.95 -28.16 -3.19
N PHE A 16 11.10 -27.40 -2.11
CA PHE A 16 10.92 -25.96 -2.17
C PHE A 16 11.80 -25.50 -3.32
N GLN A 17 11.22 -25.41 -4.51
CA GLN A 17 11.77 -24.58 -5.55
C GLN A 17 11.78 -23.19 -4.94
N ASN A 18 12.93 -22.80 -4.40
CA ASN A 18 13.27 -21.40 -4.20
C ASN A 18 13.23 -20.75 -5.58
N SER A 19 12.04 -20.33 -6.02
CA SER A 19 11.91 -19.28 -7.03
C SER A 19 12.44 -18.01 -6.35
N THR A 20 13.75 -17.87 -6.34
CA THR A 20 14.46 -16.66 -5.95
C THR A 20 14.25 -15.54 -6.96
N ASP A 21 13.56 -15.82 -8.06
CA ASP A 21 12.96 -14.80 -8.91
C ASP A 21 11.77 -14.19 -8.17
N VAL A 22 12.07 -13.08 -7.52
CA VAL A 22 11.10 -12.07 -7.12
C VAL A 22 10.28 -11.71 -8.36
N ASP A 23 8.96 -11.91 -8.33
CA ASP A 23 8.11 -11.43 -9.43
C ASP A 23 8.21 -9.90 -9.53
N VAL A 24 8.95 -9.47 -10.54
CA VAL A 24 9.25 -8.06 -10.82
C VAL A 24 7.98 -7.30 -11.12
N THR A 25 6.93 -7.96 -11.62
CA THR A 25 5.62 -7.35 -11.90
C THR A 25 5.04 -6.72 -10.64
N HIS A 26 5.10 -7.42 -9.51
CA HIS A 26 4.61 -6.90 -8.23
C HIS A 26 5.52 -5.80 -7.66
N ALA A 27 6.82 -5.84 -7.96
CA ALA A 27 7.78 -4.83 -7.53
C ALA A 27 7.65 -3.50 -8.31
N LYS A 28 7.23 -3.55 -9.59
CA LYS A 28 7.13 -2.36 -10.46
C LYS A 28 6.28 -1.23 -9.89
N VAL A 29 5.28 -1.54 -9.06
CA VAL A 29 4.39 -0.53 -8.45
C VAL A 29 5.15 0.52 -7.61
N LEU A 30 6.30 0.14 -7.04
CA LEU A 30 7.14 1.03 -6.25
C LEU A 30 8.12 1.87 -7.08
N SER A 31 8.27 1.57 -8.37
CA SER A 31 9.22 2.28 -9.24
C SER A 31 8.77 3.72 -9.48
N PRO A 32 9.72 4.69 -9.49
CA PRO A 32 9.40 6.05 -9.92
C PRO A 32 8.99 6.11 -11.41
N LYS A 33 9.35 5.10 -12.22
CA LYS A 33 8.98 5.01 -13.64
C LYS A 33 7.99 3.87 -13.93
N ARG A 34 7.15 3.50 -12.97
CA ARG A 34 6.25 2.33 -13.05
C ARG A 34 5.37 2.24 -14.30
N ASN A 35 5.03 3.38 -14.92
CA ASN A 35 4.23 3.43 -16.15
C ASN A 35 5.04 3.27 -17.45
N THR A 36 6.37 3.43 -17.40
CA THR A 36 7.25 3.44 -18.58
C THR A 36 8.44 2.48 -18.50
N THR A 37 8.67 1.88 -17.32
CA THR A 37 9.81 1.02 -17.04
C THR A 37 9.80 -0.22 -17.94
N GLN A 38 10.97 -0.54 -18.49
CA GLN A 38 11.23 -1.77 -19.26
C GLN A 38 12.05 -2.77 -18.44
N ALA A 39 12.23 -2.52 -17.14
CA ALA A 39 13.02 -3.40 -16.28
C ALA A 39 12.33 -4.76 -16.10
N GLU A 40 13.12 -5.82 -16.30
CA GLU A 40 12.71 -7.21 -16.12
C GLU A 40 13.30 -7.84 -14.85
N THR A 41 14.09 -7.09 -14.08
CA THR A 41 14.69 -7.54 -12.81
C THR A 41 14.56 -6.46 -11.75
N THR A 42 14.55 -6.85 -10.48
CA THR A 42 14.61 -5.90 -9.35
C THR A 42 15.89 -5.07 -9.37
N GLN A 43 16.99 -5.66 -9.84
CA GLN A 43 18.26 -4.95 -10.03
C GLN A 43 18.15 -3.83 -11.07
N ALA A 44 17.52 -4.11 -12.22
CA ALA A 44 17.28 -3.09 -13.25
C ALA A 44 16.34 -1.98 -12.75
N LEU A 45 15.34 -2.30 -11.92
CA LEU A 45 14.48 -1.29 -11.27
C LEU A 45 15.29 -0.36 -10.34
N VAL A 46 16.24 -0.92 -9.60
CA VAL A 46 17.13 -0.14 -8.72
C VAL A 46 18.03 0.79 -9.52
N GLU A 47 18.65 0.29 -10.59
CA GLU A 47 19.50 1.10 -11.47
C GLU A 47 18.72 2.24 -12.12
N GLU A 48 17.50 1.96 -12.58
CA GLU A 48 16.59 2.97 -13.12
C GLU A 48 16.21 4.03 -12.07
N GLN A 49 15.95 3.61 -10.83
CA GLN A 49 15.64 4.51 -9.72
C GLN A 49 16.83 5.42 -9.37
N LEU A 50 18.04 4.89 -9.27
CA LEU A 50 19.24 5.69 -9.03
C LEU A 50 19.47 6.70 -10.15
N SER A 51 19.32 6.27 -11.40
CA SER A 51 19.42 7.14 -12.57
C SER A 51 18.36 8.24 -12.56
N HIS A 52 17.11 7.91 -12.21
CA HIS A 52 16.00 8.88 -12.12
C HIS A 52 16.30 10.01 -11.13
N PHE A 53 16.91 9.70 -9.98
CA PHE A 53 17.28 10.70 -8.97
C PHE A 53 18.68 11.30 -9.17
N GLY A 54 19.40 10.93 -10.23
CA GLY A 54 20.75 11.45 -10.52
C GLY A 54 21.83 11.00 -9.53
N ILE A 55 21.66 9.83 -8.91
CA ILE A 55 22.56 9.31 -7.87
C ILE A 55 23.61 8.40 -8.50
N ASN A 56 24.88 8.63 -8.18
CA ASN A 56 25.97 7.77 -8.61
C ASN A 56 25.94 6.42 -7.87
N ALA A 57 25.70 5.32 -8.59
CA ALA A 57 25.64 3.97 -8.06
C ALA A 57 26.94 3.51 -7.38
N GLU A 58 28.09 4.04 -7.78
CA GLU A 58 29.39 3.66 -7.20
C GLU A 58 29.73 4.40 -5.91
N SER A 59 28.98 5.46 -5.58
CA SER A 59 29.17 6.16 -4.31
C SER A 59 28.68 5.33 -3.12
N ASP A 60 29.25 5.54 -1.94
CA ASP A 60 28.80 4.86 -0.71
C ASP A 60 27.30 5.03 -0.47
N TYR A 61 26.79 6.25 -0.72
CA TYR A 61 25.36 6.54 -0.64
C TYR A 61 24.55 5.78 -1.71
N GLY A 62 25.03 5.79 -2.96
CA GLY A 62 24.39 5.06 -4.06
C GLY A 62 24.29 3.57 -3.80
N ARG A 63 25.36 2.94 -3.30
CA ARG A 63 25.38 1.52 -2.91
C ARG A 63 24.41 1.22 -1.77
N ALA A 64 24.39 2.06 -0.73
CA ALA A 64 23.46 1.90 0.39
C ALA A 64 21.99 2.05 -0.03
N LEU A 65 21.69 3.04 -0.88
CA LEU A 65 20.36 3.24 -1.44
C LEU A 65 19.96 2.08 -2.35
N ALA A 66 20.88 1.61 -3.20
CA ALA A 66 20.66 0.49 -4.11
C ALA A 66 20.22 -0.77 -3.34
N ASN A 67 21.00 -1.13 -2.32
CA ASN A 67 20.71 -2.30 -1.49
C ASN A 67 19.35 -2.17 -0.78
N THR A 68 19.06 -0.99 -0.23
CA THR A 68 17.79 -0.75 0.45
C THR A 68 16.61 -0.83 -0.52
N ALA A 69 16.71 -0.21 -1.68
CA ALA A 69 15.68 -0.25 -2.72
C ALA A 69 15.45 -1.68 -3.22
N HIS A 70 16.52 -2.45 -3.45
CA HIS A 70 16.42 -3.86 -3.84
C HIS A 70 15.61 -4.68 -2.81
N HIS A 71 15.88 -4.49 -1.52
CA HIS A 71 15.13 -5.16 -0.47
C HIS A 71 13.67 -4.70 -0.40
N LEU A 72 13.37 -3.44 -0.66
CA LEU A 72 11.98 -2.94 -0.71
C LEU A 72 11.20 -3.55 -1.88
N TYR A 73 11.81 -3.63 -3.07
CA TYR A 73 11.20 -4.32 -4.21
C TYR A 73 10.93 -5.79 -3.92
N GLY A 74 11.91 -6.50 -3.31
CA GLY A 74 11.74 -7.88 -2.89
C GLY A 74 10.66 -8.08 -1.81
N ALA A 75 10.60 -7.18 -0.83
CA ALA A 75 9.59 -7.19 0.21
C ALA A 75 8.18 -6.99 -0.37
N GLN A 76 8.01 -6.06 -1.31
CA GLN A 76 6.73 -5.83 -1.98
C GLN A 76 6.21 -7.07 -2.70
N ALA A 77 7.06 -7.71 -3.50
CA ALA A 77 6.68 -8.93 -4.20
C ALA A 77 6.33 -10.07 -3.22
N SER A 78 7.09 -10.19 -2.12
CA SER A 78 6.81 -11.17 -1.07
C SER A 78 5.47 -10.92 -0.37
N VAL A 79 5.12 -9.64 -0.13
CA VAL A 79 3.82 -9.25 0.43
C VAL A 79 2.67 -9.61 -0.52
N MET A 80 2.85 -9.40 -1.83
CA MET A 80 1.85 -9.80 -2.83
C MET A 80 1.69 -11.33 -2.89
N GLN A 81 2.77 -12.08 -2.83
CA GLN A 81 2.70 -13.53 -2.74
C GLN A 81 1.97 -14.00 -1.47
N LEU A 82 2.23 -13.36 -0.32
CA LEU A 82 1.49 -13.63 0.92
C LEU A 82 -0.01 -13.33 0.78
N TRP A 83 -0.37 -12.28 0.05
CA TRP A 83 -1.74 -11.94 -0.26
C TRP A 83 -2.43 -13.03 -1.07
N ASP A 84 -1.80 -13.50 -2.15
CA ASP A 84 -2.36 -14.54 -3.03
C ASP A 84 -2.56 -15.86 -2.26
N ILE A 85 -1.54 -16.29 -1.51
CA ILE A 85 -1.62 -17.51 -0.69
C ILE A 85 -2.74 -17.39 0.33
N THR A 86 -2.85 -16.25 1.02
CA THR A 86 -3.90 -16.07 2.03
C THR A 86 -5.28 -16.10 1.40
N SER A 87 -5.47 -15.40 0.27
CA SER A 87 -6.77 -15.33 -0.42
C SER A 87 -7.24 -16.70 -0.88
N ASN A 88 -6.30 -17.54 -1.37
CA ASN A 88 -6.59 -18.90 -1.82
C ASN A 88 -6.85 -19.89 -0.66
N THR A 89 -6.30 -19.64 0.53
CA THR A 89 -6.40 -20.56 1.67
C THR A 89 -7.49 -20.18 2.67
N LEU A 90 -7.97 -18.93 2.66
CA LEU A 90 -8.84 -18.35 3.69
C LEU A 90 -10.11 -19.17 3.96
N GLN A 91 -10.74 -19.72 2.90
CA GLN A 91 -11.98 -20.48 3.03
C GLN A 91 -11.80 -21.82 3.76
N GLY A 92 -10.60 -22.42 3.69
CA GLY A 92 -10.29 -23.73 4.29
C GLY A 92 -9.64 -23.68 5.66
N LEU A 93 -9.19 -22.50 6.12
CA LEU A 93 -8.52 -22.35 7.42
C LEU A 93 -9.52 -22.41 8.58
N ASP A 94 -9.10 -23.05 9.67
CA ASP A 94 -9.82 -23.01 10.93
C ASP A 94 -9.72 -21.62 11.60
N LYS A 95 -10.43 -21.44 12.72
CA LYS A 95 -10.48 -20.14 13.40
C LYS A 95 -9.14 -19.76 14.04
N GLU A 96 -8.36 -20.74 14.49
CA GLU A 96 -7.10 -20.51 15.19
C GLU A 96 -6.01 -20.06 14.21
N ASP A 97 -5.90 -20.74 13.07
CA ASP A 97 -4.99 -20.39 11.98
C ASP A 97 -5.31 -19.02 11.38
N ARG A 98 -6.59 -18.70 11.21
CA ARG A 98 -7.01 -17.34 10.76
C ARG A 98 -6.51 -16.25 11.71
N LEU A 99 -6.60 -16.48 13.02
CA LEU A 99 -6.13 -15.53 14.01
C LEU A 99 -4.60 -15.43 14.01
N ALA A 100 -3.90 -16.55 13.88
CA ALA A 100 -2.44 -16.58 13.77
C ALA A 100 -1.95 -15.81 12.53
N TYR A 101 -2.59 -16.03 11.38
CA TYR A 101 -2.23 -15.36 10.12
C TYR A 101 -2.51 -13.86 10.21
N PHE A 102 -3.63 -13.47 10.80
CA PHE A 102 -3.94 -12.07 11.07
C PHE A 102 -2.86 -11.41 11.96
N ASN A 103 -2.47 -12.05 13.06
CA ASN A 103 -1.45 -11.51 13.96
C ASN A 103 -0.08 -11.42 13.29
N ALA A 104 0.30 -12.39 12.46
CA ALA A 104 1.54 -12.36 11.70
C ALA A 104 1.58 -11.17 10.73
N LYS A 105 0.49 -10.94 9.97
CA LYS A 105 0.37 -9.77 9.08
C LYS A 105 0.42 -8.46 9.85
N LYS A 106 -0.31 -8.38 10.96
CA LYS A 106 -0.30 -7.21 11.85
C LYS A 106 1.11 -6.90 12.35
N PHE A 107 1.87 -7.92 12.77
CA PHE A 107 3.25 -7.75 13.21
C PHE A 107 4.16 -7.26 12.08
N LEU A 108 4.04 -7.84 10.87
CA LEU A 108 4.79 -7.40 9.70
C LEU A 108 4.51 -5.92 9.35
N SER A 109 3.25 -5.48 9.42
CA SER A 109 2.90 -4.06 9.21
C SER A 109 3.63 -3.13 10.18
N PHE A 110 3.75 -3.52 11.46
CA PHE A 110 4.51 -2.72 12.44
C PHE A 110 6.02 -2.74 12.18
N GLN A 111 6.58 -3.83 11.67
CA GLN A 111 7.99 -3.88 11.27
C GLN A 111 8.27 -2.91 10.11
N ILE A 112 7.40 -2.88 9.10
CA ILE A 112 7.52 -1.93 7.97
C ILE A 112 7.38 -0.50 8.47
N ALA A 113 6.41 -0.21 9.35
CA ALA A 113 6.28 1.10 9.97
C ALA A 113 7.52 1.51 10.77
N LYS A 114 8.20 0.56 11.44
CA LYS A 114 9.45 0.83 12.15
C LYS A 114 10.63 1.12 11.21
N ILE A 115 10.70 0.44 10.06
CA ILE A 115 11.68 0.76 9.00
C ILE A 115 11.45 2.19 8.49
N LEU A 116 10.19 2.57 8.27
CA LEU A 116 9.82 3.93 7.86
C LEU A 116 10.24 4.95 8.92
N ASP A 117 9.93 4.72 10.21
CA ASP A 117 10.39 5.55 11.34
C ASP A 117 11.92 5.73 11.35
N THR A 118 12.67 4.64 11.13
CA THR A 118 14.15 4.67 11.08
C THR A 118 14.67 5.55 9.94
N LEU A 119 14.00 5.54 8.78
CA LEU A 119 14.36 6.37 7.62
C LEU A 119 14.10 7.87 7.87
N GLN A 120 13.14 8.23 8.72
CA GLN A 120 12.76 9.62 8.93
C GLN A 120 13.80 10.45 9.66
N ASN A 121 14.54 9.87 10.61
CA ASN A 121 15.56 10.58 11.40
C ASN A 121 16.67 11.21 10.53
N PRO A 122 17.38 10.45 9.66
CA PRO A 122 18.37 11.04 8.77
C PRO A 122 17.74 11.96 7.72
N PHE A 123 16.52 11.66 7.27
CA PHE A 123 15.82 12.49 6.29
C PHE A 123 15.47 13.87 6.88
N ARG A 124 15.03 13.94 8.13
CA ARG A 124 14.78 15.19 8.87
C ARG A 124 16.04 16.03 9.00
N ALA A 125 17.17 15.42 9.37
CA ALA A 125 18.46 16.11 9.47
C ALA A 125 18.91 16.68 8.12
N THR A 126 18.71 15.92 7.04
CA THR A 126 19.01 16.35 5.67
C THR A 126 18.11 17.52 5.24
N TYR A 127 16.81 17.46 5.50
CA TYR A 127 15.90 18.57 5.18
C TYR A 127 16.26 19.84 5.96
N GLN A 128 16.61 19.70 7.24
CA GLN A 128 17.04 20.83 8.07
C GLN A 128 18.34 21.47 7.57
N SER A 129 19.31 20.68 7.09
CA SER A 129 20.56 21.23 6.56
C SER A 129 20.36 22.01 5.25
N LEU A 130 19.40 21.61 4.42
CA LEU A 130 18.98 22.34 3.21
C LEU A 130 18.28 23.67 3.55
N SER A 131 17.65 23.76 4.73
CA SER A 131 16.91 24.94 5.20
C SER A 131 17.80 26.03 5.81
N SER A 132 19.12 25.87 5.83
CA SER A 132 20.06 26.76 6.55
C SER A 132 20.22 28.18 5.96
N GLY A 133 19.49 28.53 4.89
CA GLY A 133 19.52 29.85 4.26
C GLY A 133 18.16 30.56 4.36
N ASN A 134 18.15 31.74 4.99
CA ASN A 134 17.05 32.72 5.04
C ASN A 134 15.61 32.13 5.18
N GLY A 135 15.31 31.69 6.40
CA GLY A 135 14.00 31.79 7.07
C GLY A 135 12.74 31.81 6.22
N SER A 136 12.38 30.68 5.61
CA SER A 136 11.01 30.43 5.10
C SER A 136 10.66 28.97 4.82
N GLN A 137 11.61 28.03 4.83
CA GLN A 137 11.29 26.61 4.65
C GLN A 137 10.74 26.03 5.95
N GLY A 138 9.42 25.83 5.99
CA GLY A 138 8.69 25.39 7.17
C GLY A 138 8.93 23.93 7.54
N HIS A 139 8.41 23.54 8.70
CA HIS A 139 8.32 22.15 9.17
C HIS A 139 7.72 21.25 8.08
N TYR A 140 8.37 20.12 7.78
CA TYR A 140 7.90 19.15 6.78
C TYR A 140 6.97 18.11 7.47
N PRO A 141 5.64 18.19 7.30
CA PRO A 141 4.68 17.47 8.15
C PRO A 141 4.70 15.95 8.02
N LEU A 142 5.32 15.42 6.95
CA LEU A 142 5.45 13.98 6.71
C LEU A 142 6.20 13.27 7.84
N PHE A 143 7.11 13.98 8.52
CA PHE A 143 7.91 13.44 9.60
C PHE A 143 7.15 13.16 10.90
N ASP A 144 5.95 13.70 11.07
CA ASP A 144 5.19 13.53 12.30
C ASP A 144 4.04 12.51 12.13
N ASN A 145 3.70 12.19 10.87
CA ASN A 145 2.60 11.28 10.53
C ASN A 145 2.91 9.78 10.72
N VAL A 146 4.16 9.37 10.93
CA VAL A 146 4.46 7.92 11.10
C VAL A 146 3.96 7.38 12.42
N THR A 147 4.05 8.18 13.48
CA THR A 147 3.50 7.81 14.79
C THR A 147 1.99 7.56 14.74
N ALA A 148 1.28 8.21 13.81
CA ALA A 148 -0.14 7.99 13.57
C ALA A 148 -0.47 6.54 13.15
N LEU A 149 0.45 5.84 12.49
CA LEU A 149 0.26 4.43 12.11
C LEU A 149 0.13 3.50 13.33
N PHE A 150 0.65 3.93 14.49
CA PHE A 150 0.58 3.19 15.75
C PHE A 150 -0.59 3.64 16.63
N SER A 151 -1.38 4.62 16.20
CA SER A 151 -2.53 5.10 16.97
C SER A 151 -3.64 4.05 17.02
N ALA A 152 -4.21 3.85 18.21
CA ALA A 152 -5.37 2.95 18.38
C ALA A 152 -6.65 3.53 17.75
N THR A 153 -6.76 4.86 17.68
CA THR A 153 -7.89 5.54 17.05
C THR A 153 -7.45 6.17 15.71
N PRO A 154 -8.33 6.20 14.69
CA PRO A 154 -8.03 6.89 13.44
C PRO A 154 -7.66 8.35 13.67
N VAL A 155 -6.65 8.83 12.95
CA VAL A 155 -6.18 10.20 13.09
C VAL A 155 -7.06 11.20 12.35
N VAL A 156 -7.12 12.42 12.91
CA VAL A 156 -7.84 13.55 12.31
C VAL A 156 -6.89 14.35 11.41
N VAL A 157 -7.03 14.17 10.10
CA VAL A 157 -6.16 14.79 9.09
C VAL A 157 -6.81 16.07 8.57
N ARG A 158 -6.32 17.22 9.05
CA ARG A 158 -6.78 18.55 8.63
C ARG A 158 -5.92 19.10 7.50
N THR A 159 -6.13 18.60 6.29
CA THR A 159 -5.43 19.09 5.08
C THR A 159 -6.40 19.32 3.91
N ALA A 160 -6.00 20.20 2.98
CA ALA A 160 -6.66 20.39 1.69
C ALA A 160 -5.95 19.63 0.56
N THR A 161 -4.63 19.49 0.65
CA THR A 161 -3.73 18.98 -0.40
C THR A 161 -2.82 17.89 0.15
N TYR A 162 -2.34 17.02 -0.73
CA TYR A 162 -1.43 15.91 -0.40
C TYR A 162 -0.09 16.07 -1.12
N VAL A 163 0.93 15.40 -0.58
CA VAL A 163 2.30 15.39 -1.10
C VAL A 163 2.53 14.07 -1.84
N TYR A 164 3.19 14.15 -2.99
CA TYR A 164 3.52 13.01 -3.84
C TYR A 164 5.02 12.81 -3.92
N ALA A 165 5.45 11.55 -4.08
CA ALA A 165 6.85 11.20 -4.19
C ALA A 165 7.45 11.51 -5.57
N CYS A 166 6.67 11.30 -6.65
CA CYS A 166 7.07 11.57 -8.03
C CYS A 166 5.85 11.90 -8.91
N THR A 167 6.11 12.36 -10.13
CA THR A 167 5.09 12.77 -11.11
C THR A 167 4.17 11.65 -11.55
N GLU A 168 4.71 10.44 -11.64
CA GLU A 168 3.99 9.23 -12.06
C GLU A 168 2.93 8.86 -11.02
N TRP A 169 3.20 9.12 -9.74
CA TRP A 169 2.23 8.90 -8.65
C TRP A 169 1.11 9.93 -8.66
N VAL A 170 1.41 11.16 -9.13
CA VAL A 170 0.37 12.17 -9.37
C VAL A 170 -0.55 11.69 -10.49
N ASP A 171 0.01 11.27 -11.62
CA ASP A 171 -0.77 10.79 -12.77
C ASP A 171 -1.68 9.62 -12.41
N ASP A 172 -1.18 8.63 -11.69
CA ASP A 172 -1.99 7.47 -11.27
C ASP A 172 -3.09 7.84 -10.26
N ALA A 173 -2.87 8.85 -9.42
CA ALA A 173 -3.90 9.38 -8.54
C ALA A 173 -5.08 9.95 -9.35
N PHE A 174 -4.79 10.77 -10.37
CA PHE A 174 -5.81 11.36 -11.25
C PHE A 174 -6.49 10.33 -12.16
N GLN A 175 -5.81 9.24 -12.51
CA GLN A 175 -6.39 8.13 -13.27
C GLN A 175 -7.21 7.17 -12.39
N GLY A 176 -7.25 7.36 -11.06
CA GLY A 176 -8.00 6.52 -10.13
C GLY A 176 -7.42 5.11 -9.97
N LYS A 177 -6.14 4.90 -10.30
CA LYS A 177 -5.49 3.59 -10.24
C LYS A 177 -5.11 3.17 -8.81
N GLU A 178 -4.88 4.15 -7.93
CA GLU A 178 -4.45 3.89 -6.55
C GLU A 178 -5.26 4.70 -5.55
N PHE A 179 -6.01 4.01 -4.70
CA PHE A 179 -6.88 4.61 -3.69
C PHE A 179 -6.11 5.30 -2.54
N THR A 180 -4.85 4.90 -2.33
CA THR A 180 -3.94 5.49 -1.34
C THR A 180 -3.51 6.91 -1.72
N HIS A 181 -3.54 7.25 -3.01
CA HIS A 181 -3.14 8.55 -3.51
C HIS A 181 -4.29 9.54 -3.53
N GLN A 182 -4.54 10.15 -2.38
CA GLN A 182 -5.55 11.19 -2.26
C GLN A 182 -5.07 12.47 -2.93
N ILE A 183 -5.95 13.09 -3.75
CA ILE A 183 -5.62 14.30 -4.52
C ILE A 183 -5.98 15.56 -3.74
N TYR A 184 -7.23 15.62 -3.29
CA TYR A 184 -7.78 16.74 -2.53
C TYR A 184 -8.79 16.24 -1.51
N SER A 185 -8.82 16.88 -0.34
CA SER A 185 -9.73 16.46 0.75
C SER A 185 -11.21 16.61 0.41
N ARG A 186 -11.56 17.45 -0.59
CA ARG A 186 -12.91 17.55 -1.15
C ARG A 186 -13.37 16.22 -1.76
N LEU A 187 -12.46 15.45 -2.34
CA LEU A 187 -12.76 14.16 -2.93
C LEU A 187 -12.64 13.07 -1.86
N LEU A 188 -11.47 12.95 -1.24
CA LEU A 188 -11.15 11.92 -0.27
C LEU A 188 -10.21 12.45 0.80
N ASN A 189 -10.45 12.08 2.05
CA ASN A 189 -9.60 12.40 3.21
C ASN A 189 -9.45 11.16 4.11
N PRO A 190 -8.29 10.89 4.75
CA PRO A 190 -8.08 9.64 5.50
C PRO A 190 -9.03 9.49 6.69
N THR A 191 -9.40 10.60 7.33
CA THR A 191 -10.41 10.62 8.39
C THR A 191 -11.77 10.23 7.84
N ASN A 192 -12.16 10.79 6.69
CA ASN A 192 -13.40 10.43 6.00
C ASN A 192 -13.40 8.97 5.51
N ILE A 193 -12.28 8.44 5.01
CA ILE A 193 -12.16 7.02 4.61
C ILE A 193 -12.35 6.10 5.82
N SER A 194 -11.79 6.46 6.97
CA SER A 194 -11.97 5.65 8.19
C SER A 194 -13.43 5.60 8.62
N LEU A 195 -14.17 6.72 8.52
CA LEU A 195 -15.61 6.75 8.74
C LEU A 195 -16.37 5.92 7.68
N ALA A 196 -15.99 6.05 6.41
CA ALA A 196 -16.61 5.32 5.31
C ALA A 196 -16.49 3.81 5.51
N ASN A 197 -15.29 3.32 5.82
CA ASN A 197 -15.05 1.89 6.08
C ASN A 197 -15.89 1.39 7.25
N ALA A 198 -15.96 2.15 8.35
CA ALA A 198 -16.78 1.77 9.50
C ALA A 198 -18.28 1.69 9.14
N ILE A 199 -18.81 2.61 8.34
CA ILE A 199 -20.20 2.56 7.85
C ILE A 199 -20.41 1.34 6.95
N VAL A 200 -19.51 1.09 6.01
CA VAL A 200 -19.60 -0.06 5.09
C VAL A 200 -19.54 -1.38 5.86
N ASP A 201 -18.66 -1.51 6.85
CA ASP A 201 -18.58 -2.70 7.70
C ASP A 201 -19.88 -2.97 8.46
N MET A 202 -20.58 -1.91 8.90
CA MET A 202 -21.87 -2.01 9.60
C MET A 202 -23.04 -2.33 8.66
N GLU A 203 -23.08 -1.71 7.47
CA GLU A 203 -24.27 -1.75 6.59
C GLU A 203 -24.17 -2.81 5.47
N ALA A 204 -22.95 -3.08 4.95
CA ALA A 204 -22.74 -4.00 3.83
C ALA A 204 -22.32 -5.42 4.26
N GLY A 205 -21.89 -5.60 5.52
CA GLY A 205 -21.57 -6.91 6.10
C GLY A 205 -20.61 -7.73 5.22
N PRO A 206 -20.98 -8.94 4.75
CA PRO A 206 -20.12 -9.76 3.89
C PRO A 206 -19.67 -9.08 2.58
N TYR A 207 -20.43 -8.09 2.10
CA TYR A 207 -20.12 -7.36 0.88
C TYR A 207 -19.26 -6.12 1.11
N ALA A 208 -18.75 -5.89 2.32
CA ALA A 208 -17.99 -4.70 2.67
C ALA A 208 -16.80 -4.41 1.73
N ALA A 209 -16.18 -5.46 1.17
CA ALA A 209 -15.08 -5.32 0.22
C ALA A 209 -15.50 -4.76 -1.16
N GLU A 210 -16.80 -4.77 -1.48
CA GLU A 210 -17.35 -4.35 -2.78
C GLU A 210 -17.88 -2.91 -2.77
N TYR A 211 -18.00 -2.30 -1.58
CA TYR A 211 -18.63 -0.99 -1.42
C TYR A 211 -17.69 0.03 -0.77
N LEU A 212 -17.91 1.29 -1.12
CA LEU A 212 -17.32 2.44 -0.45
C LEU A 212 -18.44 3.40 -0.06
N ALA A 213 -18.50 3.81 1.21
CA ALA A 213 -19.43 4.84 1.63
C ALA A 213 -18.90 6.23 1.26
N TRP A 214 -19.77 7.06 0.70
CA TRP A 214 -19.45 8.45 0.41
C TRP A 214 -19.95 9.37 1.51
N ASN A 215 -19.04 10.16 2.07
CA ASN A 215 -19.36 11.10 3.13
C ASN A 215 -19.86 12.43 2.55
N PHE A 216 -21.03 12.87 3.01
CA PHE A 216 -21.60 14.18 2.69
C PHE A 216 -21.68 15.06 3.93
N ASN A 217 -21.76 16.37 3.72
CA ASN A 217 -21.89 17.36 4.78
C ASN A 217 -23.27 17.35 5.47
N SER A 218 -24.28 16.72 4.87
CA SER A 218 -25.63 16.58 5.42
C SER A 218 -26.37 15.39 4.80
N GLY A 219 -27.43 14.93 5.47
CA GLY A 219 -28.30 13.88 4.93
C GLY A 219 -29.00 14.31 3.63
N MET A 220 -29.43 15.57 3.52
CA MET A 220 -30.05 16.08 2.29
C MET A 220 -29.07 16.11 1.11
N ALA A 221 -27.80 16.45 1.35
CA ALA A 221 -26.78 16.40 0.32
C ALA A 221 -26.50 14.95 -0.14
N ALA A 222 -26.56 13.98 0.77
CA ALA A 222 -26.44 12.57 0.41
C ALA A 222 -27.60 12.09 -0.47
N ILE A 223 -28.84 12.46 -0.12
CA ILE A 223 -30.03 12.15 -0.92
C ILE A 223 -29.92 12.81 -2.29
N ASP A 224 -29.64 14.11 -2.34
CA ASP A 224 -29.52 14.89 -3.58
C ASP A 224 -28.43 14.34 -4.50
N ALA A 225 -27.24 14.05 -3.96
CA ALA A 225 -26.15 13.47 -4.74
C ALA A 225 -26.50 12.07 -5.25
N CYS A 226 -27.14 11.22 -4.43
CA CYS A 226 -27.56 9.90 -4.86
C CYS A 226 -28.57 9.98 -6.01
N LEU A 227 -29.64 10.76 -5.84
CA LEU A 227 -30.67 10.92 -6.86
C LEU A 227 -30.13 11.57 -8.14
N SER A 228 -29.28 12.59 -8.02
CA SER A 228 -28.70 13.28 -9.18
C SER A 228 -27.74 12.42 -10.00
N ASN A 229 -27.13 11.38 -9.41
CA ASN A 229 -26.27 10.45 -10.14
C ASN A 229 -27.04 9.31 -10.82
N VAL A 230 -28.26 9.01 -10.36
CA VAL A 230 -29.05 7.87 -10.85
C VAL A 230 -30.20 8.31 -11.76
N LEU A 231 -30.78 9.49 -11.51
CA LEU A 231 -31.94 10.00 -12.25
C LEU A 231 -31.53 11.04 -13.29
N SER A 232 -32.27 11.07 -14.38
CA SER A 232 -32.19 12.05 -15.46
C SER A 232 -33.58 12.59 -15.81
N HIS A 233 -33.61 13.62 -16.67
CA HIS A 233 -34.87 14.22 -17.12
C HIS A 233 -35.77 13.18 -17.80
N GLY A 234 -36.98 12.99 -17.24
CA GLY A 234 -37.98 12.04 -17.74
C GLY A 234 -38.11 10.78 -16.89
N ASP A 235 -37.21 10.57 -15.93
CA ASP A 235 -37.30 9.44 -15.01
C ASP A 235 -38.41 9.64 -13.96
N VAL A 236 -38.97 8.54 -13.48
CA VAL A 236 -40.06 8.52 -12.49
C VAL A 236 -39.54 7.94 -11.18
N LEU A 237 -39.62 8.72 -10.10
CA LEU A 237 -39.27 8.28 -8.74
C LEU A 237 -40.55 7.90 -7.97
N ILE A 238 -40.59 6.68 -7.44
CA ILE A 238 -41.68 6.23 -6.56
C ILE A 238 -41.21 6.42 -5.11
N VAL A 239 -41.99 7.14 -4.30
CA VAL A 239 -41.68 7.45 -2.89
C VAL A 239 -42.78 6.92 -1.97
N SER A 240 -42.44 6.60 -0.72
CA SER A 240 -43.44 6.28 0.29
C SER A 240 -44.26 7.52 0.66
N ARG A 241 -45.50 7.31 1.12
CA ARG A 241 -46.36 8.37 1.65
C ARG A 241 -46.07 8.67 3.11
#